data_AF-A0A2M9LJJ9-F1
#
_entry.id   AF-A0A2M9LJJ9-F1
#
_cell.length_a   1.000
_cell.length_b   1.000
_cell.length_c   1.000
_cell.angle_alpha   90.00
_cell.angle_beta   90.00
_cell.angle_gamma   90.00
#
_symmetry.space_group_name_H-M   'P 1'
#
loop_
_entity.id
_entity.type
_entity.pdbx_description
1 polymer ?
#
loop_
_entity_poly.entity_id
_entity_poly.type
_entity_poly.pdbx_seq_one_letter_code
_entity_poly.pdbx_strand_id
1 'polypeptide(L)'
;MAFQHLDQVDVPFDDARTATGYVAALLCRRVGEENVSSVEIDGVLSARAQANLDAEGLHPTLRVADGEMGLADRAPYDRILSTCALREVPQSLARQLAPGGVLVAPMTDIFYGGATVRLVREENGDLVGQFFHGASYMPMRSHRLEKLGPRDTSTARRRESGLDPERLYPLAFALYGSARLPGVRMTHGFHQDVRTVWLQADDGSAAVAGGGTVTVYGPRDLWVEVEEVEAEYVAHGRPDIHAFGLRVTEHGQHLWMHAPTEAIRARSSCELRARGRVHEFRE
;
A
#
# COMPACT_ATOMS: atom_id res chain seq x y z
N MET A 1 25.40 -8.15 -11.23
CA MET A 1 24.01 -7.71 -11.02
C MET A 1 23.74 -7.79 -9.53
N ALA A 2 23.79 -6.67 -8.81
CA ALA A 2 23.66 -6.61 -7.36
C ALA A 2 22.18 -6.56 -6.93
N PHE A 3 21.82 -7.37 -5.94
CA PHE A 3 20.47 -7.48 -5.38
C PHE A 3 20.45 -7.11 -3.90
N GLN A 4 19.42 -6.36 -3.51
CA GLN A 4 19.00 -6.22 -2.14
C GLN A 4 17.64 -6.89 -1.92
N HIS A 5 17.55 -7.70 -0.88
CA HIS A 5 16.33 -8.32 -0.42
C HIS A 5 15.95 -7.75 0.96
N LEU A 6 14.74 -7.25 1.11
CA LEU A 6 14.23 -6.70 2.36
C LEU A 6 13.21 -7.67 2.95
N ASP A 7 13.59 -8.34 4.03
CA ASP A 7 12.70 -9.17 4.83
C ASP A 7 12.46 -8.43 6.14
N GLN A 8 11.22 -8.09 6.46
CA GLN A 8 10.93 -7.47 7.74
C GLN A 8 9.59 -7.97 8.23
N VAL A 9 9.65 -8.89 9.18
CA VAL A 9 8.45 -9.45 9.77
C VAL A 9 8.69 -9.64 11.26
N ASP A 10 7.77 -9.13 12.06
CA ASP A 10 7.70 -9.35 13.50
C ASP A 10 6.35 -10.04 13.72
N VAL A 11 6.36 -11.36 13.60
CA VAL A 11 5.24 -12.26 13.92
C VAL A 11 5.44 -12.78 15.34
N PRO A 12 4.36 -12.93 16.13
CA PRO A 12 4.46 -13.67 17.39
C PRO A 12 5.00 -15.06 17.09
N PHE A 13 6.20 -15.32 17.60
CA PHE A 13 6.93 -16.58 17.78
C PHE A 13 6.24 -17.90 17.33
N ASP A 14 5.80 -18.06 16.07
CA ASP A 14 5.40 -19.38 15.52
C ASP A 14 5.14 -19.45 14.00
N ASP A 15 5.31 -18.39 13.19
CA ASP A 15 5.20 -18.58 11.74
C ASP A 15 6.50 -19.16 11.17
N ALA A 16 6.54 -20.48 11.06
CA ALA A 16 7.66 -21.25 10.51
C ALA A 16 8.09 -20.81 9.10
N ARG A 17 7.32 -19.96 8.40
CA ARG A 17 7.55 -19.51 7.01
C ARG A 17 8.20 -18.13 6.87
N THR A 18 8.40 -17.40 7.97
CA THR A 18 8.91 -16.03 7.94
C THR A 18 10.44 -15.98 7.96
N ALA A 19 11.03 -15.10 7.13
CA ALA A 19 12.46 -14.78 7.14
C ALA A 19 13.40 -15.99 7.17
N THR A 20 13.08 -17.01 6.36
CA THR A 20 13.78 -18.30 6.35
C THR A 20 15.10 -18.27 5.58
N GLY A 21 15.43 -17.15 4.91
CA GLY A 21 16.54 -17.08 3.95
C GLY A 21 16.21 -17.68 2.58
N TYR A 22 14.99 -18.19 2.36
CA TYR A 22 14.61 -18.88 1.13
C TYR A 22 14.75 -17.99 -0.12
N VAL A 23 14.21 -16.76 -0.10
CA VAL A 23 14.32 -15.84 -1.23
C VAL A 23 15.78 -15.45 -1.47
N ALA A 24 16.55 -15.20 -0.40
CA ALA A 24 17.98 -14.95 -0.52
C ALA A 24 18.72 -16.13 -1.19
N ALA A 25 18.41 -17.37 -0.81
CA ALA A 25 19.00 -18.57 -1.41
C ALA A 25 18.69 -18.68 -2.92
N LEU A 26 17.43 -18.41 -3.31
CA LEU A 26 17.03 -18.39 -4.71
C LEU A 26 17.78 -17.32 -5.50
N LEU A 27 17.95 -16.12 -4.92
CA LEU A 27 18.72 -15.05 -5.53
C LEU A 27 20.19 -15.42 -5.65
N CYS A 28 20.81 -16.01 -4.63
CA CYS A 28 22.20 -16.48 -4.69
C CYS A 28 22.40 -17.45 -5.85
N ARG A 29 21.51 -18.44 -6.01
CA ARG A 29 21.57 -19.40 -7.11
C ARG A 29 21.35 -18.74 -8.49
N ARG A 30 20.67 -17.60 -8.54
CA ARG A 30 20.38 -16.89 -9.79
C ARG A 30 21.47 -15.92 -10.22
N VAL A 31 22.14 -15.26 -9.28
CA VAL A 31 23.07 -14.15 -9.58
C VAL A 31 24.43 -14.22 -8.87
N GLY A 32 24.72 -15.27 -8.12
CA GLY A 32 25.91 -15.37 -7.28
C GLY A 32 25.67 -14.77 -5.90
N GLU A 33 26.15 -15.44 -4.86
CA GLU A 33 25.93 -15.04 -3.46
C GLU A 33 26.64 -13.73 -3.09
N GLU A 34 27.79 -13.45 -3.71
CA GLU A 34 28.56 -12.22 -3.53
C GLU A 34 27.78 -10.97 -3.98
N ASN A 35 26.78 -11.18 -4.84
CA ASN A 35 25.91 -10.14 -5.38
C ASN A 35 24.60 -9.98 -4.59
N VAL A 36 24.37 -10.78 -3.55
CA VAL A 36 23.12 -10.74 -2.77
C VAL A 36 23.38 -10.14 -1.40
N SER A 37 22.59 -9.13 -1.06
CA SER A 37 22.47 -8.59 0.29
C SER A 37 21.04 -8.78 0.79
N SER A 38 20.85 -9.29 2.01
CA SER A 38 19.54 -9.41 2.65
C SER A 38 19.53 -8.69 3.99
N VAL A 39 18.48 -7.91 4.24
CA VAL A 39 18.25 -7.18 5.49
C VAL A 39 17.10 -7.81 6.24
N GLU A 40 17.27 -8.01 7.54
CA GLU A 40 16.23 -8.41 8.48
C GLU A 40 16.37 -7.59 9.78
N ILE A 41 15.27 -7.11 10.36
CA ILE A 41 15.32 -6.29 11.58
C ILE A 41 15.37 -7.15 12.85
N ASP A 42 14.80 -8.35 12.81
CA ASP A 42 14.81 -9.29 13.91
C ASP A 42 16.06 -10.18 13.90
N GLY A 43 16.90 -10.05 14.92
CA GLY A 43 18.14 -10.82 15.03
C GLY A 43 17.96 -12.33 15.15
N VAL A 44 16.84 -12.80 15.73
CA VAL A 44 16.54 -14.24 15.86
C VAL A 44 16.17 -14.81 14.50
N LEU A 45 15.33 -14.11 13.75
CA LEU A 45 14.97 -14.50 12.39
C LEU A 45 16.18 -14.46 11.46
N SER A 46 17.01 -13.41 11.56
CA SER A 46 18.25 -13.32 10.77
C SER A 46 19.22 -14.47 11.09
N ALA A 47 19.37 -14.87 12.35
CA ALA A 47 20.21 -16.01 12.73
C ALA A 47 19.68 -17.33 12.18
N ARG A 48 18.35 -17.51 12.16
CA ARG A 48 17.71 -18.67 11.54
C ARG A 48 17.92 -18.69 10.02
N ALA A 49 17.79 -17.55 9.35
CA ALA A 49 18.08 -17.42 7.93
C ALA A 49 19.53 -17.80 7.61
N GLN A 50 20.49 -17.32 8.41
CA GLN A 50 21.90 -17.67 8.29
C GLN A 50 22.12 -19.18 8.39
N ALA A 51 21.56 -19.82 9.43
CA ALA A 51 21.72 -21.26 9.62
C ALA A 51 21.16 -22.08 8.44
N ASN A 52 20.03 -21.66 7.87
CA ASN A 52 19.45 -22.32 6.68
C ASN A 52 20.31 -22.13 5.43
N LEU A 53 20.87 -20.93 5.24
CA LEU A 53 21.74 -20.63 4.10
C LEU A 53 23.07 -21.37 4.20
N ASP A 54 23.66 -21.45 5.40
CA ASP A 54 24.89 -22.19 5.66
C ASP A 54 24.71 -23.70 5.40
N ALA A 55 23.53 -24.26 5.74
CA ALA A 55 23.20 -25.65 5.44
C ALA A 55 23.15 -25.95 3.93
N GLU A 56 22.88 -24.93 3.11
CA GLU A 56 22.89 -24.99 1.64
C GLU A 56 24.25 -24.59 1.04
N GLY A 57 25.25 -24.27 1.87
CA GLY A 57 26.57 -23.80 1.44
C GLY A 57 26.54 -22.43 0.77
N LEU A 58 25.59 -21.56 1.18
CA LEU A 58 25.40 -20.22 0.64
C LEU A 58 25.74 -19.17 1.69
N HIS A 59 26.52 -18.16 1.31
CA HIS A 59 27.01 -17.11 2.19
C HIS A 59 26.80 -15.69 1.61
N PRO A 60 25.55 -15.28 1.33
CA PRO A 60 25.27 -13.90 0.97
C PRO A 60 25.57 -12.94 2.12
N THR A 61 25.58 -11.63 1.83
CA THR A 61 25.65 -10.64 2.90
C THR A 61 24.31 -10.55 3.64
N LEU A 62 24.24 -11.07 4.86
CA LEU A 62 23.09 -10.87 5.76
C LEU A 62 23.37 -9.74 6.75
N ARG A 63 22.38 -8.87 6.99
CA ARG A 63 22.50 -7.79 7.98
C ARG A 63 21.26 -7.70 8.85
N VAL A 64 21.49 -7.67 10.17
CA VAL A 64 20.48 -7.23 11.13
C VAL A 64 20.39 -5.70 11.10
N ALA A 65 19.38 -5.15 10.42
CA ALA A 65 19.20 -3.72 10.25
C ALA A 65 17.77 -3.35 9.88
N ASP A 66 17.47 -2.06 9.91
CA ASP A 66 16.21 -1.55 9.37
C ASP A 66 16.26 -1.53 7.83
N GLY A 67 15.42 -2.35 7.20
CA GLY A 67 15.23 -2.43 5.77
C GLY A 67 14.66 -1.16 5.16
N GLU A 68 14.03 -0.28 5.95
CA GLU A 68 13.69 1.07 5.48
C GLU A 68 14.97 1.83 5.11
N MET A 69 16.05 1.67 5.87
CA MET A 69 17.33 2.35 5.62
C MET A 69 18.17 1.68 4.52
N GLY A 70 17.83 0.45 4.13
CA GLY A 70 18.62 -0.35 3.20
C GLY A 70 20.05 -0.63 3.69
N LEU A 71 21.01 -0.73 2.77
CA LEU A 71 22.42 -1.03 3.02
C LEU A 71 23.29 -0.12 2.15
N ALA A 72 23.39 1.13 2.57
CA ALA A 72 24.08 2.17 1.81
C ALA A 72 25.56 1.88 1.55
N ASP A 73 26.23 1.10 2.41
CA ASP A 73 27.63 0.70 2.27
C ASP A 73 27.90 -0.27 1.12
N ARG A 74 26.84 -0.87 0.56
CA ARG A 74 26.90 -1.81 -0.58
C ARG A 74 26.17 -1.32 -1.82
N ALA A 75 25.55 -0.13 -1.75
CA ALA A 75 24.96 0.53 -2.90
C ALA A 75 26.05 0.89 -3.93
N PRO A 76 25.70 1.03 -5.23
CA PRO A 76 24.35 0.93 -5.78
C PRO A 76 23.89 -0.51 -6.07
N TYR A 77 22.57 -0.72 -6.07
CA TYR A 77 21.92 -1.98 -6.42
C TYR A 77 21.29 -1.91 -7.82
N ASP A 78 21.41 -3.01 -8.58
CA ASP A 78 20.67 -3.17 -9.83
C ASP A 78 19.20 -3.47 -9.54
N ARG A 79 18.92 -4.20 -8.47
CA ARG A 79 17.58 -4.66 -8.11
C ARG A 79 17.38 -4.59 -6.60
N ILE A 80 16.21 -4.11 -6.18
CA ILE A 80 15.75 -4.19 -4.80
C ILE A 80 14.40 -4.93 -4.81
N LEU A 81 14.28 -5.96 -3.98
CA LEU A 81 13.07 -6.74 -3.78
C LEU A 81 12.62 -6.61 -2.31
N SER A 82 11.40 -6.14 -2.10
CA SER A 82 10.77 -6.12 -0.77
C SER A 82 9.84 -7.32 -0.60
N THR A 83 10.01 -8.09 0.47
CA THR A 83 9.05 -9.11 0.93
C THR A 83 8.24 -8.64 2.14
N CYS A 84 8.27 -7.35 2.44
CA CYS A 84 7.33 -6.67 3.33
C CYS A 84 6.58 -5.56 2.56
N ALA A 85 5.33 -5.30 2.97
CA ALA A 85 4.49 -4.30 2.31
C ALA A 85 4.91 -2.88 2.68
N LEU A 86 4.96 -2.01 1.67
CA LEU A 86 5.31 -0.60 1.81
C LEU A 86 4.07 0.28 1.71
N ARG A 87 3.93 1.30 2.57
CA ARG A 87 2.93 2.37 2.36
C ARG A 87 3.48 3.45 1.45
N GLU A 88 4.72 3.84 1.73
CA GLU A 88 5.52 4.70 0.88
C GLU A 88 6.83 4.03 0.53
N VAL A 89 7.41 4.37 -0.62
CA VAL A 89 8.73 3.90 -1.02
C VAL A 89 9.78 4.74 -0.28
N PRO A 90 10.60 4.14 0.60
CA PRO A 90 11.62 4.88 1.34
C PRO A 90 12.66 5.54 0.40
N GLN A 91 12.96 6.81 0.63
CA GLN A 91 13.94 7.57 -0.17
C GLN A 91 15.36 7.01 -0.07
N SER A 92 15.68 6.34 1.03
CA SER A 92 16.89 5.53 1.22
C SER A 92 17.03 4.46 0.14
N LEU A 93 15.97 3.69 -0.14
CA LEU A 93 15.98 2.64 -1.17
C LEU A 93 16.08 3.22 -2.58
N ALA A 94 15.31 4.27 -2.85
CA ALA A 94 15.35 4.98 -4.13
C ALA A 94 16.76 5.50 -4.46
N ARG A 95 17.48 6.04 -3.46
CA ARG A 95 18.86 6.53 -3.61
C ARG A 95 19.90 5.41 -3.75
N GLN A 96 19.61 4.21 -3.26
CA GLN A 96 20.51 3.06 -3.34
C GLN A 96 20.38 2.28 -4.65
N LEU A 97 19.37 2.55 -5.48
CA LEU A 97 19.27 1.97 -6.83
C LEU A 97 20.21 2.66 -7.82
N ALA A 98 20.86 1.88 -8.69
CA ALA A 98 21.54 2.39 -9.87
C ALA A 98 20.53 3.03 -10.85
N PRO A 99 20.94 3.97 -11.73
CA PRO A 99 20.13 4.35 -12.89
C PRO A 99 19.71 3.11 -13.71
N GLY A 100 18.43 3.01 -14.07
CA GLY A 100 17.84 1.81 -14.70
C GLY A 100 17.63 0.62 -13.74
N GLY A 101 17.98 0.78 -12.47
CA GLY A 101 17.70 -0.19 -11.42
C GLY A 101 16.21 -0.36 -11.17
N VAL A 102 15.81 -1.52 -10.62
CA VAL A 102 14.39 -1.86 -10.44
C VAL A 102 14.07 -2.15 -8.98
N LEU A 103 13.04 -1.49 -8.45
CA LEU A 103 12.38 -1.85 -7.20
C LEU A 103 11.16 -2.73 -7.51
N VAL A 104 11.04 -3.87 -6.85
CA VAL A 104 9.78 -4.63 -6.79
C VAL A 104 9.34 -4.68 -5.34
N ALA A 105 8.14 -4.19 -5.05
CA ALA A 105 7.61 -4.18 -3.69
C ALA A 105 6.09 -4.39 -3.68
N PRO A 106 5.54 -5.11 -2.71
CA PRO A 106 4.13 -5.01 -2.39
C PRO A 106 3.86 -3.64 -1.76
N MET A 107 2.90 -2.90 -2.30
CA MET A 107 2.37 -1.68 -1.70
C MET A 107 1.10 -2.01 -0.92
N THR A 108 0.85 -1.32 0.18
CA THR A 108 -0.38 -1.41 0.99
C THR A 108 -0.84 -0.01 1.37
N ASP A 109 -2.14 0.18 1.55
CA ASP A 109 -2.76 1.48 1.84
C ASP A 109 -3.76 1.37 3.00
N ILE A 110 -4.14 2.50 3.60
CA ILE A 110 -5.27 2.61 4.52
C ILE A 110 -6.61 2.34 3.82
N PHE A 111 -6.67 2.51 2.51
CA PHE A 111 -7.85 2.26 1.70
C PHE A 111 -7.91 0.80 1.21
N TYR A 112 -7.72 -0.15 2.13
CA TYR A 112 -7.66 -1.60 1.95
C TYR A 112 -6.78 -2.16 0.80
N GLY A 113 -6.44 -3.44 0.92
CA GLY A 113 -5.78 -4.19 -0.13
C GLY A 113 -4.28 -3.91 -0.22
N GLY A 114 -3.64 -4.66 -1.12
CA GLY A 114 -2.23 -4.50 -1.44
C GLY A 114 -1.96 -4.98 -2.86
N ALA A 115 -0.98 -4.35 -3.50
CA ALA A 115 -0.66 -4.57 -4.89
C ALA A 115 0.85 -4.54 -5.10
N THR A 116 1.39 -5.46 -5.90
CA THR A 116 2.80 -5.41 -6.26
C THR A 116 3.04 -4.35 -7.33
N VAL A 117 4.02 -3.48 -7.07
CA VAL A 117 4.53 -2.48 -7.99
C VAL A 117 5.92 -2.87 -8.48
N ARG A 118 6.22 -2.59 -9.75
CA ARG A 118 7.58 -2.65 -10.30
C ARG A 118 7.97 -1.25 -10.78
N LEU A 119 8.92 -0.64 -10.10
CA LEU A 119 9.43 0.70 -10.42
C LEU A 119 10.82 0.63 -11.02
N VAL A 120 11.08 1.46 -12.02
CA VAL A 120 12.41 1.65 -12.62
C VAL A 120 12.93 3.01 -12.17
N ARG A 121 14.20 3.08 -11.78
CA ARG A 121 14.87 4.34 -11.47
C ARG A 121 15.30 5.05 -12.76
N GLU A 122 14.71 6.21 -13.02
CA GLU A 122 15.04 7.09 -14.13
C GLU A 122 16.39 7.79 -13.89
N GLU A 123 16.98 8.38 -14.94
CA GLU A 123 18.26 9.10 -14.84
C GLU A 123 18.20 10.31 -13.91
N ASN A 124 17.03 10.96 -13.81
CA ASN A 124 16.78 12.07 -12.90
C ASN A 124 16.68 11.64 -11.42
N GLY A 125 16.68 10.33 -11.13
CA GLY A 125 16.58 9.77 -9.78
C GLY A 125 15.16 9.37 -9.34
N ASP A 126 14.13 9.71 -10.12
CA ASP A 126 12.75 9.30 -9.84
C ASP A 126 12.55 7.80 -10.06
N LEU A 127 11.56 7.23 -9.37
CA LEU A 127 11.13 5.85 -9.61
C LEU A 127 9.75 5.86 -10.24
N VAL A 128 9.58 5.13 -11.34
CA VAL A 128 8.32 5.10 -12.10
C VAL A 128 7.98 3.69 -12.53
N GLY A 129 6.70 3.32 -12.42
CA GLY A 129 6.22 2.05 -12.94
C GLY A 129 4.80 1.71 -12.54
N GLN A 130 4.39 0.47 -12.81
CA GLN A 130 2.98 0.03 -12.79
C GLN A 130 2.69 -0.99 -11.71
N PHE A 131 1.40 -1.16 -11.39
CA PHE A 131 0.91 -2.27 -10.60
C PHE A 131 0.58 -3.48 -11.50
N PHE A 132 0.75 -4.70 -10.97
CA PHE A 132 0.58 -5.93 -11.75
C PHE A 132 -0.45 -6.90 -11.16
N HIS A 133 -0.39 -7.16 -9.85
CA HIS A 133 -1.29 -8.11 -9.22
C HIS A 133 -1.55 -7.75 -7.76
N GLY A 134 -2.67 -8.25 -7.25
CA GLY A 134 -2.93 -8.23 -5.81
C GLY A 134 -1.85 -8.98 -5.05
N ALA A 135 -1.45 -8.41 -3.92
CA ALA A 135 -0.41 -8.94 -3.07
C ALA A 135 -0.70 -8.53 -1.62
N SER A 136 -0.78 -9.51 -0.73
CA SER A 136 -0.94 -9.28 0.71
C SER A 136 0.32 -9.75 1.41
N TYR A 137 1.05 -8.80 1.97
CA TYR A 137 2.28 -9.03 2.72
C TYR A 137 2.18 -8.36 4.08
N MET A 138 2.99 -8.83 5.03
CA MET A 138 3.13 -8.17 6.32
C MET A 138 3.70 -6.77 6.09
N PRO A 139 3.09 -5.70 6.66
CA PRO A 139 3.65 -4.36 6.54
C PRO A 139 5.05 -4.29 7.16
N MET A 140 5.94 -3.57 6.48
CA MET A 140 7.19 -3.10 7.06
C MET A 140 6.91 -2.46 8.43
N ARG A 141 7.80 -2.61 9.41
CA ARG A 141 7.48 -2.31 10.81
C ARG A 141 7.06 -0.85 11.02
N SER A 142 7.79 0.09 10.43
CA SER A 142 7.50 1.53 10.39
C SER A 142 6.23 1.86 9.58
N HIS A 143 5.80 0.95 8.70
CA HIS A 143 4.64 1.11 7.83
C HIS A 143 3.36 0.45 8.40
N ARG A 144 3.37 0.02 9.67
CA ARG A 144 2.17 -0.47 10.36
C ARG A 144 1.23 0.67 10.69
N LEU A 145 -0.07 0.43 10.47
CA LEU A 145 -1.09 1.42 10.75
C LEU A 145 -1.38 1.52 12.23
N GLU A 146 -1.51 2.75 12.73
CA GLU A 146 -2.04 2.98 14.06
C GLU A 146 -3.52 2.59 14.11
N LYS A 147 -3.95 2.13 15.29
CA LYS A 147 -5.37 1.87 15.55
C LYS A 147 -6.09 3.20 15.61
N LEU A 148 -7.13 3.36 14.81
CA LEU A 148 -7.99 4.53 14.91
C LEU A 148 -8.78 4.47 16.23
N GLY A 149 -9.02 5.64 16.80
CA GLY A 149 -9.85 5.79 17.99
C GLY A 149 -11.30 5.37 17.74
N PRO A 150 -12.08 5.21 18.82
CA PRO A 150 -13.51 4.93 18.70
C PRO A 150 -14.23 6.09 17.98
N ARG A 151 -15.23 5.75 17.16
CA ARG A 151 -16.14 6.72 16.54
C ARG A 151 -17.18 7.20 17.56
N ASP A 152 -17.56 8.48 17.50
CA ASP A 152 -18.65 9.02 18.31
C ASP A 152 -20.00 8.58 17.75
N THR A 153 -20.62 7.60 18.40
CA THR A 153 -21.90 7.03 17.97
C THR A 153 -23.09 7.94 18.22
N SER A 154 -22.96 9.00 19.02
CA SER A 154 -24.05 9.95 19.29
C SER A 154 -24.44 10.78 18.06
N THR A 155 -23.54 10.87 17.08
CA THR A 155 -23.70 11.64 15.84
C THR A 155 -24.31 10.84 14.69
N ALA A 156 -24.77 9.62 14.95
CA ALA A 156 -25.22 8.67 13.93
C ALA A 156 -26.38 9.23 13.08
N ARG A 157 -26.21 9.17 11.76
CA ARG A 157 -27.24 9.51 10.77
C ARG A 157 -27.39 8.34 9.80
N ARG A 158 -28.58 7.74 9.73
CA ARG A 158 -28.86 6.58 8.87
C ARG A 158 -29.65 6.99 7.63
N ARG A 159 -29.30 6.43 6.47
CA ARG A 159 -30.07 6.54 5.23
C ARG A 159 -29.96 5.27 4.37
N GLU A 160 -30.76 5.20 3.33
CA GLU A 160 -30.59 4.24 2.25
C GLU A 160 -29.34 4.58 1.42
N SER A 161 -28.70 3.55 0.86
CA SER A 161 -27.57 3.68 -0.06
C SER A 161 -27.93 3.06 -1.40
N GLY A 162 -27.79 3.83 -2.48
CA GLY A 162 -27.91 3.32 -3.85
C GLY A 162 -26.64 2.61 -4.34
N LEU A 163 -25.52 2.81 -3.65
CA LEU A 163 -24.25 2.15 -3.94
C LEU A 163 -24.18 0.79 -3.24
N ASP A 164 -24.07 -0.28 -4.03
CA ASP A 164 -23.72 -1.61 -3.54
C ASP A 164 -22.25 -1.63 -3.07
N PRO A 165 -21.97 -1.95 -1.80
CA PRO A 165 -20.61 -2.04 -1.27
C PRO A 165 -19.66 -2.95 -2.09
N GLU A 166 -20.16 -3.98 -2.78
CA GLU A 166 -19.32 -4.85 -3.62
C GLU A 166 -18.61 -4.11 -4.76
N ARG A 167 -19.18 -2.99 -5.24
CA ARG A 167 -18.57 -2.17 -6.28
C ARG A 167 -17.25 -1.53 -5.83
N LEU A 168 -17.01 -1.49 -4.52
CA LEU A 168 -15.82 -0.91 -3.89
C LEU A 168 -14.73 -1.95 -3.59
N TYR A 169 -14.91 -3.21 -3.95
CA TYR A 169 -13.98 -4.31 -3.63
C TYR A 169 -12.84 -4.50 -4.64
N PRO A 170 -13.01 -4.22 -5.95
CA PRO A 170 -11.92 -4.37 -6.91
C PRO A 170 -10.68 -3.57 -6.51
N LEU A 171 -9.50 -4.20 -6.53
CA LEU A 171 -8.24 -3.57 -6.13
C LEU A 171 -7.91 -2.29 -6.92
N ALA A 172 -8.33 -2.22 -8.19
CA ALA A 172 -8.21 -1.01 -9.00
C ALA A 172 -9.01 0.18 -8.43
N PHE A 173 -10.21 -0.08 -7.89
CA PHE A 173 -10.96 0.93 -7.17
C PHE A 173 -10.24 1.33 -5.87
N ALA A 174 -9.61 0.38 -5.15
CA ALA A 174 -8.82 0.71 -3.96
C ALA A 174 -7.74 1.75 -4.26
N LEU A 175 -6.96 1.54 -5.34
CA LEU A 175 -5.90 2.46 -5.78
C LEU A 175 -6.47 3.84 -6.17
N TYR A 176 -7.56 3.86 -6.94
CA TYR A 176 -8.21 5.12 -7.32
C TYR A 176 -8.77 5.85 -6.10
N GLY A 177 -9.49 5.13 -5.23
CA GLY A 177 -10.12 5.64 -4.03
C GLY A 177 -9.11 6.19 -3.03
N SER A 178 -8.00 5.49 -2.80
CA SER A 178 -6.94 5.95 -1.89
C SER A 178 -6.29 7.26 -2.35
N ALA A 179 -6.06 7.40 -3.67
CA ALA A 179 -5.53 8.62 -4.25
C ALA A 179 -6.53 9.80 -4.17
N ARG A 180 -7.83 9.53 -4.34
CA ARG A 180 -8.87 10.57 -4.31
C ARG A 180 -9.27 10.99 -2.90
N LEU A 181 -9.20 10.08 -1.93
CA LEU A 181 -9.62 10.27 -0.53
C LEU A 181 -8.45 10.08 0.45
N PRO A 182 -7.39 10.91 0.38
CA PRO A 182 -6.26 10.79 1.29
C PRO A 182 -6.72 10.94 2.75
N GLY A 183 -6.19 10.09 3.63
CA GLY A 183 -6.55 10.08 5.05
C GLY A 183 -7.88 9.40 5.38
N VAL A 184 -8.60 8.85 4.39
CA VAL A 184 -9.76 8.00 4.63
C VAL A 184 -9.32 6.55 4.65
N ARG A 185 -9.48 5.89 5.80
CA ARG A 185 -9.32 4.44 5.92
C ARG A 185 -10.59 3.76 5.44
N MET A 186 -10.45 2.76 4.58
CA MET A 186 -11.55 1.88 4.20
C MET A 186 -11.19 0.43 4.55
N THR A 187 -12.11 -0.29 5.16
CA THR A 187 -12.04 -1.75 5.34
C THR A 187 -13.36 -2.37 4.90
N HIS A 188 -13.34 -3.66 4.59
CA HIS A 188 -14.53 -4.38 4.17
C HIS A 188 -14.53 -5.79 4.76
N GLY A 189 -15.69 -6.44 4.76
CA GLY A 189 -15.87 -7.73 5.38
C GLY A 189 -17.35 -8.10 5.48
N PHE A 190 -17.67 -8.93 6.47
CA PHE A 190 -19.04 -9.35 6.75
C PHE A 190 -19.46 -8.89 8.14
N HIS A 191 -20.69 -8.41 8.25
CA HIS A 191 -21.35 -8.11 9.51
C HIS A 191 -22.73 -8.74 9.48
N GLN A 192 -22.96 -9.76 10.32
CA GLN A 192 -24.22 -10.51 10.33
C GLN A 192 -24.60 -11.05 8.93
N ASP A 193 -23.64 -11.70 8.25
CA ASP A 193 -23.74 -12.23 6.89
C ASP A 193 -23.98 -11.20 5.77
N VAL A 194 -24.01 -9.91 6.13
CA VAL A 194 -24.12 -8.81 5.17
C VAL A 194 -22.73 -8.27 4.84
N ARG A 195 -22.41 -8.20 3.55
CA ARG A 195 -21.21 -7.50 3.09
C ARG A 195 -21.25 -6.05 3.52
N THR A 196 -20.19 -5.63 4.17
CA THR A 196 -20.14 -4.33 4.85
C THR A 196 -18.81 -3.65 4.57
N VAL A 197 -18.89 -2.34 4.33
CA VAL A 197 -17.75 -1.43 4.21
C VAL A 197 -17.74 -0.49 5.41
N TRP A 198 -16.56 -0.32 6.01
CA TRP A 198 -16.31 0.65 7.07
C TRP A 198 -15.33 1.71 6.57
N LEU A 199 -15.69 2.96 6.78
CA LEU A 199 -14.88 4.13 6.48
C LEU A 199 -14.57 4.88 7.77
N GLN A 200 -13.36 5.41 7.89
CA GLN A 200 -12.98 6.25 9.03
C GLN A 200 -11.88 7.25 8.64
N ALA A 201 -11.98 8.47 9.16
CA ALA A 201 -10.98 9.54 9.00
C ALA A 201 -10.52 10.07 10.38
N ASP A 202 -9.40 10.78 10.39
CA ASP A 202 -8.76 11.28 11.63
C ASP A 202 -9.58 12.35 12.37
N ASP A 203 -10.50 13.03 11.68
CA ASP A 203 -11.42 14.01 12.29
C ASP A 203 -12.63 13.36 13.00
N GLY A 204 -12.62 12.04 13.13
CA GLY A 204 -13.69 11.25 13.76
C GLY A 204 -14.86 10.94 12.83
N SER A 205 -14.83 11.40 11.56
CA SER A 205 -15.84 11.02 10.57
C SER A 205 -15.74 9.54 10.26
N ALA A 206 -16.90 8.89 10.12
CA ALA A 206 -16.97 7.47 9.78
C ALA A 206 -18.24 7.13 9.00
N ALA A 207 -18.23 6.02 8.29
CA ALA A 207 -19.44 5.46 7.71
C ALA A 207 -19.41 3.92 7.75
N VAL A 208 -20.58 3.31 7.89
CA VAL A 208 -20.78 1.86 7.85
C VAL A 208 -21.90 1.56 6.88
N ALA A 209 -21.59 0.93 5.76
CA ALA A 209 -22.54 0.64 4.69
C ALA A 209 -22.65 -0.85 4.43
N GLY A 210 -23.89 -1.36 4.41
CA GLY A 210 -24.21 -2.76 4.20
C GLY A 210 -25.72 -2.97 4.11
N GLY A 211 -26.15 -3.97 3.33
CA GLY A 211 -27.56 -4.37 3.26
C GLY A 211 -28.48 -3.26 2.76
N GLY A 212 -28.02 -2.46 1.79
CA GLY A 212 -28.78 -1.34 1.22
C GLY A 212 -28.88 -0.09 2.11
N THR A 213 -28.24 -0.07 3.28
CA THR A 213 -28.25 1.09 4.17
C THR A 213 -26.85 1.53 4.55
N VAL A 214 -26.73 2.81 4.89
CA VAL A 214 -25.50 3.38 5.45
C VAL A 214 -25.80 4.15 6.72
N THR A 215 -24.91 4.02 7.70
CA THR A 215 -24.86 4.88 8.89
C THR A 215 -23.59 5.71 8.87
N VAL A 216 -23.75 7.04 8.93
CA VAL A 216 -22.67 8.02 8.89
C VAL A 216 -22.50 8.65 10.26
N TYR A 217 -21.26 8.98 10.63
CA TYR A 217 -20.87 9.55 11.92
C TYR A 217 -19.93 10.73 11.71
N GLY A 218 -19.89 11.64 12.68
CA GLY A 218 -18.95 12.76 12.71
C GLY A 218 -19.31 13.91 11.77
N PRO A 219 -18.37 14.83 11.52
CA PRO A 219 -18.62 16.06 10.79
C PRO A 219 -18.71 15.90 9.25
N ARG A 220 -18.08 14.87 8.66
CA ARG A 220 -18.14 14.60 7.22
C ARG A 220 -19.07 13.46 6.88
N ASP A 221 -19.56 13.47 5.66
CA ASP A 221 -20.31 12.36 5.07
C ASP A 221 -19.39 11.52 4.18
N LEU A 222 -18.58 10.66 4.81
CA LEU A 222 -17.61 9.85 4.07
C LEU A 222 -18.25 8.91 3.03
N TRP A 223 -19.53 8.56 3.20
CA TRP A 223 -20.21 7.73 2.22
C TRP A 223 -20.56 8.48 0.94
N VAL A 224 -21.06 9.72 1.03
CA VAL A 224 -21.23 10.58 -0.15
C VAL A 224 -19.91 10.78 -0.87
N GLU A 225 -18.81 11.00 -0.14
CA GLU A 225 -17.48 11.14 -0.74
C GLU A 225 -17.08 9.90 -1.54
N VAL A 226 -17.36 8.70 -1.02
CA VAL A 226 -17.09 7.43 -1.71
C VAL A 226 -18.03 7.20 -2.89
N GLU A 227 -19.32 7.54 -2.77
CA GLU A 227 -20.30 7.48 -3.88
C GLU A 227 -19.86 8.34 -5.06
N GLU A 228 -19.38 9.56 -4.78
CA GLU A 228 -18.87 10.46 -5.81
C GLU A 228 -17.58 9.93 -6.46
N VAL A 229 -16.67 9.37 -5.66
CA VAL A 229 -15.42 8.77 -6.18
C VAL A 229 -15.70 7.51 -7.00
N GLU A 230 -16.69 6.70 -6.63
CA GLU A 230 -17.14 5.55 -7.43
C GLU A 230 -17.74 6.00 -8.76
N ALA A 231 -18.56 7.05 -8.76
CA ALA A 231 -19.10 7.61 -10.00
C ALA A 231 -18.00 8.16 -10.93
N GLU A 232 -16.99 8.84 -10.38
CA GLU A 232 -15.80 9.30 -11.13
C GLU A 232 -15.03 8.10 -11.72
N TYR A 233 -14.76 7.07 -10.93
CA TYR A 233 -14.10 5.84 -11.39
C TYR A 233 -14.88 5.12 -12.51
N VAL A 234 -16.21 5.12 -12.42
CA VAL A 234 -17.09 4.60 -13.48
C VAL A 234 -17.02 5.45 -14.74
N ALA A 235 -16.96 6.78 -14.61
CA ALA A 235 -16.82 7.67 -15.75
C ALA A 235 -15.47 7.47 -16.49
N HIS A 236 -14.44 7.00 -15.77
CA HIS A 236 -13.18 6.54 -16.36
C HIS A 236 -13.24 5.15 -17.01
N GLY A 237 -14.42 4.52 -17.06
CA GLY A 237 -14.60 3.22 -17.71
C GLY A 237 -14.20 2.02 -16.85
N ARG A 238 -14.08 2.20 -15.52
CA ARG A 238 -13.67 1.14 -14.58
C ARG A 238 -12.32 0.50 -14.95
N PRO A 239 -11.26 1.29 -15.07
CA PRO A 239 -9.94 0.79 -15.47
C PRO A 239 -9.46 -0.32 -14.53
N ASP A 240 -8.81 -1.35 -15.09
CA ASP A 240 -8.22 -2.41 -14.27
C ASP A 240 -6.90 -1.96 -13.61
N ILE A 241 -6.29 -2.85 -12.81
CA ILE A 241 -5.08 -2.55 -12.05
C ILE A 241 -3.89 -2.12 -12.92
N HIS A 242 -3.81 -2.58 -14.17
CA HIS A 242 -2.70 -2.29 -15.08
C HIS A 242 -2.76 -0.86 -15.64
N ALA A 243 -3.91 -0.20 -15.51
CA ALA A 243 -4.01 1.23 -15.78
C ALA A 243 -3.33 2.09 -14.71
N PHE A 244 -3.03 1.54 -13.53
CA PHE A 244 -2.48 2.30 -12.42
C PHE A 244 -0.97 2.11 -12.30
N GLY A 245 -0.32 3.16 -11.84
CA GLY A 245 1.07 3.10 -11.43
C GLY A 245 1.44 4.14 -10.40
N LEU A 246 2.72 4.16 -10.06
CA LEU A 246 3.29 5.00 -9.03
C LEU A 246 4.49 5.76 -9.60
N ARG A 247 4.60 7.04 -9.26
CA ARG A 247 5.82 7.83 -9.42
C ARG A 247 6.29 8.26 -8.03
N VAL A 248 7.57 8.05 -7.75
CA VAL A 248 8.24 8.46 -6.53
C VAL A 248 9.32 9.46 -6.90
N THR A 249 9.30 10.60 -6.23
CA THR A 249 10.24 11.71 -6.40
C THR A 249 10.85 12.05 -5.05
N GLU A 250 11.82 12.97 -5.00
CA GLU A 250 12.36 13.48 -3.73
C GLU A 250 11.31 14.17 -2.84
N HIS A 251 10.20 14.64 -3.42
CA HIS A 251 9.12 15.33 -2.71
C HIS A 251 7.99 14.42 -2.24
N GLY A 252 8.09 13.12 -2.54
CA GLY A 252 7.08 12.12 -2.19
C GLY A 252 6.61 11.30 -3.40
N GLN A 253 5.54 10.54 -3.20
CA GLN A 253 4.99 9.64 -4.21
C GLN A 253 3.55 10.02 -4.57
N HIS A 254 3.16 9.73 -5.82
CA HIS A 254 1.78 9.87 -6.26
C HIS A 254 1.39 8.74 -7.21
N LEU A 255 0.12 8.34 -7.09
CA LEU A 255 -0.50 7.41 -8.02
C LEU A 255 -0.85 8.14 -9.32
N TRP A 256 -0.73 7.43 -10.42
CA TRP A 256 -1.14 7.88 -11.73
C TRP A 256 -2.04 6.84 -12.39
N MET A 257 -2.85 7.29 -13.35
CA MET A 257 -3.76 6.45 -14.12
C MET A 257 -3.50 6.63 -15.62
N HIS A 258 -3.46 5.55 -16.38
CA HIS A 258 -3.12 5.45 -17.81
C HIS A 258 -1.69 5.84 -18.19
N ALA A 259 -1.15 6.96 -17.69
CA ALA A 259 0.19 7.43 -18.00
C ALA A 259 0.89 8.06 -16.78
N PRO A 260 2.24 7.99 -16.67
CA PRO A 260 3.00 8.61 -15.58
C PRO A 260 2.84 10.13 -15.43
N THR A 261 2.33 10.82 -16.44
CA THR A 261 2.02 12.26 -16.43
C THR A 261 0.62 12.58 -15.91
N GLU A 262 -0.24 11.57 -15.79
CA GLU A 262 -1.65 11.69 -15.41
C GLU A 262 -1.83 11.33 -13.93
N ALA A 263 -1.25 12.17 -13.07
CA ALA A 263 -1.35 12.02 -11.62
C ALA A 263 -2.83 12.10 -11.17
N ILE A 264 -3.25 11.13 -10.34
CA ILE A 264 -4.56 11.16 -9.71
C ILE A 264 -4.49 12.18 -8.58
N ARG A 265 -5.23 13.28 -8.71
CA ARG A 265 -5.22 14.36 -7.72
C ARG A 265 -6.16 14.02 -6.58
N ALA A 266 -5.77 14.31 -5.34
CA ALA A 266 -6.68 14.28 -4.21
C ALA A 266 -7.88 15.21 -4.42
N ARG A 267 -9.04 14.85 -3.87
CA ARG A 267 -10.18 15.77 -3.81
C ARG A 267 -9.85 16.94 -2.91
N SER A 268 -10.11 18.15 -3.37
CA SER A 268 -9.91 19.35 -2.56
C SER A 268 -11.03 19.48 -1.52
N SER A 269 -10.71 20.02 -0.35
CA SER A 269 -11.70 20.36 0.69
C SER A 269 -12.77 21.36 0.19
N CYS A 270 -12.48 22.11 -0.87
CA CYS A 270 -13.41 23.02 -1.53
C CYS A 270 -14.45 22.27 -2.38
N GLU A 271 -14.04 21.28 -3.17
CA GLU A 271 -14.94 20.42 -3.94
C GLU A 271 -15.89 19.64 -3.03
N LEU A 272 -15.38 19.20 -1.87
CA LEU A 272 -16.15 18.53 -0.82
C LEU A 272 -17.24 19.44 -0.19
N ARG A 273 -17.00 20.75 -0.07
CA ARG A 273 -17.95 21.72 0.53
C ARG A 273 -18.89 22.38 -0.48
N ALA A 274 -18.51 22.47 -1.75
CA ALA A 274 -19.28 23.20 -2.76
C ALA A 274 -20.55 22.47 -3.19
N ARG A 275 -20.61 21.14 -3.08
CA ARG A 275 -21.76 20.33 -3.55
C ARG A 275 -22.71 19.87 -2.45
N GLY A 276 -22.29 19.89 -1.18
CA GLY A 276 -23.18 19.67 -0.03
C GLY A 276 -24.25 20.75 0.18
N ARG A 277 -24.24 21.85 -0.60
CA ARG A 277 -25.24 22.92 -0.57
C ARG A 277 -26.39 22.77 -1.60
N VAL A 278 -26.38 21.75 -2.46
CA VAL A 278 -27.37 21.65 -3.55
C VAL A 278 -28.68 20.96 -3.12
N HIS A 279 -28.79 20.45 -1.88
CA HIS A 279 -30.00 19.77 -1.38
C HIS A 279 -30.79 20.51 -0.29
N GLU A 280 -30.45 21.76 0.04
CA GLU A 280 -31.37 22.65 0.75
C GLU A 280 -32.00 23.61 -0.27
N PHE A 281 -33.31 23.82 -0.15
CA PHE A 281 -34.23 24.54 -1.05
C PHE A 281 -34.90 23.74 -2.17
N ARG A 282 -36.04 23.14 -1.83
CA ARG A 282 -37.32 23.54 -2.44
C ARG A 282 -38.41 23.49 -1.37
N GLU A 283 -39.19 24.58 -1.35
CA GLU A 283 -40.29 24.94 -0.45
C GLU A 283 -41.40 23.88 -0.36
#